data_AF-A0AAV9K2B2-F1
#
_entry.id   AF-A0AAV9K2B2-F1
#
_cell.length_a   1.000
_cell.length_b   1.000
_cell.length_c   1.000
_cell.angle_alpha   90.00
_cell.angle_beta   90.00
_cell.angle_gamma   90.00
#
_symmetry.space_group_name_H-M   'P 1'
#
loop_
_entity.id
_entity.type
_entity.pdbx_description
1 polymer ?
#
loop_
_entity_poly.entity_id
_entity_poly.type
_entity_poly.pdbx_seq_one_letter_code
_entity_poly.pdbx_strand_id
1 'polypeptide(L)' 'MNRLNVQIEHTFREANQLADHITNTVISQAELQQFHSFNQLSSMGRRILNMDKRGIPTIRIRTRKITVNQNQA' A
#
# COMPACT_ATOMS: atom_id res chain seq x y z
N MET A 1 -28.47 -26.32 0.97
CA MET A 1 -27.35 -25.40 1.23
C MET A 1 -26.61 -25.16 -0.08
N ASN A 2 -26.67 -23.95 -0.63
CA ASN A 2 -25.89 -23.60 -1.83
C ASN A 2 -24.41 -23.51 -1.46
N ARG A 3 -23.57 -24.36 -2.07
CA ARG A 3 -22.11 -24.28 -1.95
C ARG A 3 -21.59 -23.23 -2.91
N LEU A 4 -21.01 -22.16 -2.38
CA LEU A 4 -20.26 -21.17 -3.14
C LEU A 4 -18.82 -21.66 -3.30
N ASN A 5 -18.43 -22.00 -4.53
CA ASN A 5 -17.02 -22.23 -4.85
C ASN A 5 -16.33 -20.88 -4.98
N VAL A 6 -15.49 -20.55 -3.99
CA VAL A 6 -14.75 -19.29 -3.92
C VAL A 6 -13.26 -19.61 -3.83
N GLN A 7 -12.48 -18.99 -4.71
CA GLN A 7 -11.01 -18.99 -4.65
C GLN A 7 -10.55 -17.61 -4.18
N ILE A 8 -9.81 -17.58 -3.07
CA ILE A 8 -9.19 -16.36 -2.52
C ILE A 8 -7.70 -16.43 -2.80
N GLU A 9 -7.19 -15.46 -3.56
CA GLU A 9 -5.76 -15.33 -3.83
C GLU A 9 -5.21 -14.09 -3.12
N HIS A 10 -4.15 -14.27 -2.35
CA HIS A 10 -3.39 -13.19 -1.73
C HIS A 10 -2.09 -12.97 -2.50
N THR A 11 -1.92 -11.79 -3.08
CA THR A 11 -0.63 -11.37 -3.63
C THR A 11 0.18 -10.69 -2.53
N PHE A 12 1.29 -11.31 -2.12
CA PHE A 12 2.27 -10.69 -1.22
C PHE A 12 3.29 -9.93 -2.05
N ARG A 13 3.44 -8.64 -1.78
CA ARG A 13 4.53 -7.82 -2.33
C ARG A 13 5.06 -6.92 -1.24
N GLU A 14 6.38 -6.79 -1.20
CA GLU A 14 7.05 -5.78 -0.40
C GLU A 14 6.63 -4.39 -0.88
N ALA A 15 6.04 -3.60 0.02
CA ALA A 15 5.56 -2.27 -0.31
C ALA A 15 6.74 -1.29 -0.37
N ASN A 16 6.89 -0.56 -1.48
CA ASN A 16 7.78 0.60 -1.52
C ASN A 16 7.08 1.80 -0.88
N GLN A 17 6.93 1.74 0.45
CA GLN A 17 6.14 2.70 1.21
C GLN A 17 6.67 4.13 1.10
N LEU A 18 7.99 4.30 0.94
CA LEU A 18 8.60 5.62 0.82
C LEU A 18 8.19 6.29 -0.49
N ALA A 19 8.25 5.54 -1.61
CA ALA A 19 7.80 6.05 -2.90
C ALA A 19 6.30 6.37 -2.88
N ASP A 20 5.47 5.45 -2.35
CA ASP A 20 4.02 5.68 -2.22
C ASP A 20 3.72 6.94 -1.40
N HIS A 21 4.43 7.14 -0.27
CA HIS A 21 4.28 8.31 0.59
C HIS A 21 4.68 9.62 -0.13
N ILE A 22 5.82 9.62 -0.84
CA ILE A 22 6.28 10.79 -1.60
C ILE A 22 5.30 11.12 -2.72
N THR A 23 4.86 10.12 -3.50
CA THR A 23 3.88 10.31 -4.59
C THR A 23 2.57 10.89 -4.07
N ASN A 24 2.04 10.37 -2.98
CA ASN A 24 0.82 10.91 -2.37
C ASN A 24 1.00 12.36 -1.89
N THR A 25 2.18 12.69 -1.36
CA THR A 25 2.50 14.05 -0.93
C THR A 25 2.55 15.01 -2.13
N VAL A 26 3.24 14.63 -3.21
CA VAL A 26 3.29 15.42 -4.46
C VAL A 26 1.89 15.62 -5.05
N ILE A 27 1.07 14.57 -5.11
CA ILE A 27 -0.31 14.68 -5.62
C ILE A 27 -1.14 15.63 -4.75
N SER A 28 -1.02 15.53 -3.41
CA SER A 28 -1.78 16.36 -2.49
C SER A 28 -1.36 17.83 -2.50
N GLN A 29 -0.07 18.11 -2.70
CA GLN A 29 0.47 19.47 -2.69
C GLN A 29 0.49 20.10 -4.08
N ALA A 30 0.35 19.30 -5.13
CA ALA A 30 0.48 19.71 -6.53
C ALA A 30 1.82 20.43 -6.83
N GLU A 31 2.86 20.11 -6.07
CA GLU A 31 4.18 20.73 -6.14
C GLU A 31 5.28 19.68 -6.30
N LEU A 32 6.34 20.07 -7.02
CA LEU A 32 7.55 19.27 -7.12
C LEU A 32 8.24 19.19 -5.75
N GLN A 33 8.37 17.97 -5.24
CA GLN A 33 9.08 17.72 -3.98
C GLN A 33 10.47 17.13 -4.27
N GLN A 34 11.51 17.72 -3.69
CA GLN A 34 12.88 17.20 -3.75
C GLN A 34 13.50 17.19 -2.35
N PHE A 35 14.12 16.07 -1.99
CA PHE A 35 14.74 15.87 -0.68
C PHE A 35 16.18 15.41 -0.88
N HIS A 36 17.13 16.16 -0.33
CA HIS A 36 18.57 15.92 -0.40
C HIS A 36 19.13 15.37 0.92
N SER A 37 18.35 15.45 2.00
CA SER A 37 18.75 14.96 3.31
C SER A 37 17.59 14.34 4.07
N PHE A 38 17.92 13.41 4.98
CA PHE A 38 16.94 12.70 5.80
C PHE A 38 16.03 13.64 6.60
N ASN A 39 16.56 14.77 7.06
CA ASN A 39 15.82 15.71 7.89
C ASN A 39 14.76 16.51 7.13
N GLN A 40 14.86 16.57 5.79
CA GLN A 40 13.88 17.25 4.94
C GLN A 40 12.61 16.41 4.71
N LEU A 41 12.67 15.09 4.93
CA LEU A 41 11.48 14.25 4.86
C LEU A 41 10.52 14.57 6.00
N SER A 42 9.22 14.38 5.79
CA SER A 42 8.23 14.47 6.87
C SER A 42 8.49 13.43 7.96
N SER A 43 7.89 13.61 9.14
CA SER A 43 7.98 12.62 10.24
C SER A 43 7.59 11.21 9.78
N MET A 44 6.56 11.10 8.93
CA MET A 44 6.13 9.82 8.34
C MET A 44 7.18 9.26 7.37
N GLY A 45 7.71 10.08 6.46
CA GLY A 45 8.74 9.65 5.52
C GLY A 45 10.01 9.15 6.22
N ARG A 46 10.44 9.86 7.27
CA ARG A 46 11.58 9.43 8.12
C ARG A 46 11.30 8.11 8.83
N ARG A 47 10.07 7.92 9.34
CA ARG A 47 9.66 6.66 9.99
C ARG A 47 9.74 5.50 9.01
N ILE A 48 9.18 5.64 7.81
CA ILE A 48 9.21 4.60 6.77
C ILE A 48 10.66 4.23 6.43
N LEU A 49 11.50 5.23 6.16
CA LEU A 49 12.91 5.00 5.79
C LEU A 49 13.70 4.29 6.91
N ASN A 50 13.40 4.59 8.18
CA ASN A 50 13.98 3.88 9.32
C ASN A 50 13.51 2.42 9.41
N MET A 51 12.25 2.12 9.06
CA MET A 51 11.73 0.76 9.02
C MET A 51 12.39 -0.04 7.89
N ASP A 52 12.53 0.57 6.71
CA ASP A 52 13.23 -0.02 5.56
C ASP A 52 14.70 -0.32 5.90
N LYS A 53 15.40 0.63 6.53
CA LYS A 53 16.79 0.42 7.00
C LYS A 53 16.92 -0.69 8.04
N ARG A 54 15.88 -0.94 8.84
CA ARG A 54 15.84 -2.01 9.84
C ARG A 54 15.44 -3.36 9.22
N GLY A 55 15.17 -3.41 7.92
CA GLY A 55 14.73 -4.63 7.22
C GLY A 55 13.38 -5.14 7.73
N ILE A 56 12.53 -4.26 8.28
CA ILE A 56 11.23 -4.67 8.79
C ILE A 56 10.28 -4.74 7.60
N PRO A 57 9.80 -5.94 7.22
CA PRO A 57 9.02 -6.11 6.02
C PRO A 57 7.67 -5.41 6.16
N THR A 58 7.30 -4.65 5.13
CA THR A 58 5.95 -4.11 5.02
C THR A 58 5.19 -4.82 3.92
N ILE A 59 4.13 -5.53 4.31
CA ILE A 59 3.34 -6.35 3.42
C ILE A 59 2.13 -5.56 2.93
N ARG A 60 1.98 -5.45 1.60
CA ARG A 60 0.73 -4.98 0.99
C ARG A 60 -0.16 -6.18 0.69
N ILE A 61 -1.33 -6.23 1.34
CA ILE A 61 -2.33 -7.28 1.12
C ILE A 61 -3.48 -6.71 0.28
N ARG A 62 -3.79 -7.36 -0.85
CA ARG A 62 -5.01 -7.08 -1.62
C ARG A 62 -6.07 -8.11 -1.29
N THR A 63 -7.10 -7.69 -0.57
CA THR A 63 -8.29 -8.53 -0.31
C THR A 63 -9.30 -8.34 -1.44
N ARG A 64 -9.78 -9.43 -2.04
CA ARG A 64 -10.87 -9.39 -3.03
C ARG A 64 -12.20 -9.65 -2.33
N LYS A 65 -13.19 -8.77 -2.55
CA LYS A 65 -14.58 -9.01 -2.15
C LYS A 65 -15.23 -9.89 -3.19
N ILE A 66 -15.81 -11.01 -2.79
CA ILE A 66 -16.63 -11.83 -3.68
C ILE A 66 -18.06 -11.29 -3.67
N THR A 67 -18.54 -10.90 -4.86
CA THR A 67 -19.95 -10.57 -5.07
C THR A 67 -20.63 -11.78 -5.68
N VAL A 68 -21.64 -12.32 -4.99
CA VAL A 68 -22.48 -13.40 -5.51
C VAL A 68 -23.59 -12.75 -6.34
N ASN A 69 -23.57 -12.93 -7.66
CA ASN A 69 -24.67 -12.52 -8.50
C ASN A 69 -25.86 -13.45 -8.26
N GLN A 70 -26.86 -12.97 -7.53
CA GLN A 70 -28.16 -13.62 -7.39
C GLN A 70 -29.02 -13.29 -8.61
N ASN A 71 -28.68 -13.84 -9.78
CA ASN A 71 -29.63 -13.88 -10.89
C ASN A 71 -30.33 -15.23 -10.86
N GLN A 72 -31.48 -15.29 -10.20
CA GLN A 72 -32.50 -16.33 -10.39
C GLN A 72 -33.84 -15.86 -9.78
N ALA A 73 -34.65 -15.21 -10.60
CA ALA A 73 -36.09 -15.41 -10.75
C ALA A 73 -36.54 -14.72 -12.04
#